data_AF-A0A536L1V4-F1
#
_entry.id   AF-A0A536L1V4-F1
#
_cell.length_a   1.000
_cell.length_b   1.000
_cell.length_c   1.000
_cell.angle_alpha   90.00
_cell.angle_beta   90.00
_cell.angle_gamma   90.00
#
_symmetry.space_group_name_H-M   'P 1'
#
loop_
_entity.id
_entity.type
_entity.pdbx_description
1 polymer ?
#
loop_
_entity_poly.entity_id
_entity_poly.type
_entity_poly.pdbx_seq_one_letter_code
_entity_poly.pdbx_strand_id
1 'polypeptide(L)'
;MREDFAAGARNAVRACLNIGERDRVFIIRDQARTEIAEAIEEEAKSTGATVKAWTIEEHLQRPATTFPKELGEEVIRYRPTASFYIGTGMRGELGFRQPMLHLLADELRARHGHMIGINDEVMTDGMAGDYDAIYKMTHKVFDVARQARTIAVQTSLGTDLVATFSPSLKWTPSDGRFWEQGRWGNLPEGETFTCPASVDGVLAAEELGDWFTERYGMLSPPLRIVIRAGRVASLETSNAQLESEFREYLGQHPNSNRAGEFAIGTNVGLTRIIGNFLQDEKFPGVHIAFGDPYGFETGADWQAPSHVDALASHATVTVDGRRTEARRVAAAGLRHVRQQRRAAVVVGRVDHVVGVAHVPDAARAVRRLLEDLVRDRVVEEDLRGELGSLVSDLEMDVHRAPAIPAWVDRRERHLAARVRDLVAAEKLLAHAALGAHVRIDAERVAVPDVDLRTRKRGARGANPGHAEGHGQRHAGPVVTNVGAVEALVDEVGTFGLRRRDDARGQWDRGGA
;
A
#
# COMPACT_ATOMS: atom_id res chain seq x y z
N MET A 1 7.54 13.35 -23.85
CA MET A 1 7.45 13.44 -22.38
C MET A 1 7.70 14.87 -21.92
N ARG A 2 7.01 15.37 -20.87
CA ARG A 2 7.51 16.54 -20.13
C ARG A 2 8.83 16.16 -19.47
N GLU A 3 9.93 16.86 -19.79
CA GLU A 3 11.28 16.48 -19.34
C GLU A 3 11.37 16.32 -17.82
N ASP A 4 10.63 17.14 -17.06
CA ASP A 4 10.62 17.11 -15.61
C ASP A 4 10.10 15.78 -15.02
N PHE A 5 9.22 15.06 -15.72
CA PHE A 5 8.67 13.77 -15.27
C PHE A 5 9.59 12.58 -15.55
N ALA A 6 10.68 12.77 -16.30
CA ALA A 6 11.52 11.67 -16.75
C ALA A 6 12.15 10.88 -15.60
N ALA A 7 12.54 11.55 -14.51
CA ALA A 7 13.09 10.88 -13.34
C ALA A 7 12.04 9.99 -12.64
N GLY A 8 10.85 10.56 -12.35
CA GLY A 8 9.75 9.81 -11.75
C GLY A 8 9.26 8.64 -12.60
N ALA A 9 9.12 8.85 -13.92
CA ALA A 9 8.68 7.81 -14.85
C ALA A 9 9.70 6.66 -14.93
N ARG A 10 11.00 7.00 -15.03
CA ARG A 10 12.10 6.02 -15.00
C ARG A 10 12.06 5.19 -13.72
N ASN A 11 11.86 5.83 -12.57
CA ASN A 11 11.77 5.11 -11.31
C ASN A 11 10.55 4.20 -11.27
N ALA A 12 9.36 4.67 -11.62
CA ALA A 12 8.14 3.87 -11.59
C ALA A 12 8.27 2.63 -12.50
N VAL A 13 8.76 2.82 -13.73
CA VAL A 13 8.90 1.77 -14.73
C VAL A 13 10.08 0.83 -14.43
N ARG A 14 11.28 1.36 -14.18
CA ARG A 14 12.50 0.55 -14.12
C ARG A 14 12.90 0.17 -12.71
N ALA A 15 12.90 1.13 -11.78
CA ALA A 15 13.31 0.85 -10.41
C ALA A 15 12.24 0.09 -9.63
N CYS A 16 10.98 0.48 -9.79
CA CYS A 16 9.89 -0.03 -8.98
C CYS A 16 9.30 -1.31 -9.55
N LEU A 17 8.80 -1.27 -10.79
CA LEU A 17 8.19 -2.45 -11.41
C LEU A 17 9.19 -3.30 -12.19
N ASN A 18 10.42 -2.85 -12.43
CA ASN A 18 11.44 -3.57 -13.21
C ASN A 18 10.88 -4.07 -14.57
N ILE A 19 10.28 -3.14 -15.32
CA ILE A 19 9.72 -3.39 -16.64
C ILE A 19 10.85 -3.58 -17.66
N GLY A 20 10.71 -4.62 -18.50
CA GLY A 20 11.61 -4.88 -19.63
C GLY A 20 10.87 -5.31 -20.89
N GLU A 21 11.62 -5.68 -21.94
CA GLU A 21 11.11 -6.03 -23.28
C GLU A 21 10.06 -7.15 -23.31
N ARG A 22 10.02 -8.01 -22.29
CA ARG A 22 9.08 -9.15 -22.20
C ARG A 22 7.75 -8.76 -21.56
N ASP A 23 7.65 -7.56 -21.03
CA ASP A 23 6.47 -7.13 -20.29
C ASP A 23 5.33 -6.68 -21.21
N ARG A 24 4.12 -6.97 -20.74
CA ARG A 24 2.86 -6.41 -21.23
C ARG A 24 2.35 -5.48 -20.15
N VAL A 25 2.43 -4.17 -20.39
CA VAL A 25 2.08 -3.13 -19.43
C VAL A 25 0.67 -2.62 -19.73
N PHE A 26 -0.22 -2.68 -18.73
CA PHE A 26 -1.56 -2.12 -18.82
C PHE A 26 -1.71 -0.90 -17.92
N ILE A 27 -1.94 0.27 -18.50
CA ILE A 27 -2.06 1.54 -17.80
C ILE A 27 -3.53 1.93 -17.74
N ILE A 28 -4.07 2.07 -16.53
CA ILE A 28 -5.41 2.56 -16.27
C ILE A 28 -5.25 3.99 -15.77
N ARG A 29 -5.84 4.95 -16.46
CA ARG A 29 -5.67 6.37 -16.13
C ARG A 29 -6.99 7.13 -16.11
N ASP A 30 -7.03 8.21 -15.35
CA ASP A 30 -8.06 9.23 -15.54
C ASP A 30 -7.60 10.33 -16.52
N GLN A 31 -8.54 11.14 -16.98
CA GLN A 31 -8.23 12.27 -17.87
C GLN A 31 -7.33 13.31 -17.19
N ALA A 32 -7.55 13.57 -15.89
CA ALA A 32 -6.83 14.58 -15.13
C ALA A 32 -5.32 14.29 -14.99
N ARG A 33 -4.90 13.02 -15.05
CA ARG A 33 -3.51 12.57 -14.91
C ARG A 33 -2.91 12.08 -16.24
N THR A 34 -3.46 12.51 -17.37
CA THR A 34 -3.00 12.13 -18.72
C THR A 34 -1.50 12.36 -18.92
N GLU A 35 -0.96 13.53 -18.57
CA GLU A 35 0.46 13.83 -18.80
C GLU A 35 1.42 12.92 -18.01
N ILE A 36 1.05 12.55 -16.78
CA ILE A 36 1.81 11.62 -15.94
C ILE A 36 1.75 10.21 -16.54
N ALA A 37 0.55 9.78 -16.96
CA ALA A 37 0.36 8.47 -17.58
C ALA A 37 1.11 8.35 -18.91
N GLU A 38 1.16 9.42 -19.72
CA GLU A 38 1.94 9.46 -20.96
C GLU A 38 3.45 9.37 -20.70
N ALA A 39 3.95 9.99 -19.63
CA ALA A 39 5.34 9.85 -19.24
C ALA A 39 5.69 8.40 -18.86
N ILE A 40 4.83 7.73 -18.09
CA ILE A 40 5.01 6.31 -17.74
C ILE A 40 4.87 5.42 -18.98
N GLU A 41 3.92 5.70 -19.86
CA GLU A 41 3.74 4.97 -21.12
C GLU A 41 4.95 5.07 -22.04
N GLU A 42 5.49 6.27 -22.23
CA GLU A 42 6.67 6.52 -23.06
C GLU A 42 7.91 5.83 -22.49
N GLU A 43 8.13 5.93 -21.17
CA GLU A 43 9.25 5.25 -20.52
C GLU A 43 9.09 3.72 -20.61
N ALA A 44 7.89 3.18 -20.39
CA ALA A 44 7.62 1.75 -20.52
C ALA A 44 7.87 1.25 -21.96
N LYS A 45 7.40 1.97 -22.99
CA LYS A 45 7.68 1.64 -24.40
C LYS A 45 9.17 1.66 -24.70
N SER A 46 9.93 2.59 -24.10
CA SER A 46 11.40 2.69 -24.30
C SER A 46 12.17 1.46 -23.76
N THR A 47 11.56 0.63 -22.91
CA THR A 47 12.13 -0.64 -22.45
C THR A 47 11.97 -1.78 -23.48
N GLY A 48 11.20 -1.57 -24.54
CA GLY A 48 10.77 -2.61 -25.49
C GLY A 48 9.47 -3.32 -25.08
N ALA A 49 8.87 -2.97 -23.93
CA ALA A 49 7.61 -3.55 -23.48
C ALA A 49 6.46 -3.23 -24.46
N THR A 50 5.50 -4.15 -24.56
CA THR A 50 4.22 -3.83 -25.18
C THR A 50 3.36 -3.09 -24.16
N VAL A 51 2.77 -1.97 -24.55
CA VAL A 51 1.98 -1.13 -23.63
C VAL A 51 0.58 -0.91 -24.18
N LYS A 52 -0.42 -0.97 -23.30
CA LYS A 52 -1.80 -0.58 -23.58
C LYS A 52 -2.29 0.37 -22.49
N ALA A 53 -2.88 1.49 -22.89
CA ALA A 53 -3.53 2.45 -22.00
C ALA A 53 -5.06 2.34 -22.10
N TRP A 54 -5.75 2.62 -20.99
CA TRP A 54 -7.20 2.64 -20.88
C TRP A 54 -7.62 3.85 -20.03
N THR A 55 -8.35 4.80 -20.63
CA THR A 55 -8.79 6.03 -19.97
C THR A 55 -10.19 5.83 -19.39
N ILE A 56 -10.38 6.05 -18.09
CA ILE A 56 -11.64 5.78 -17.38
C ILE A 56 -12.82 6.52 -18.00
N GLU A 57 -12.66 7.83 -18.23
CA GLU A 57 -13.72 8.71 -18.73
C GLU A 57 -14.11 8.48 -20.20
N GLU A 58 -13.36 7.65 -20.94
CA GLU A 58 -13.77 7.20 -22.27
C GLU A 58 -14.85 6.10 -22.21
N HIS A 59 -15.02 5.46 -21.05
CA HIS A 59 -15.90 4.29 -20.87
C HIS A 59 -16.98 4.48 -19.80
N LEU A 60 -16.75 5.32 -18.77
CA LEU A 60 -17.74 5.60 -17.73
C LEU A 60 -17.60 7.00 -17.14
N GLN A 61 -18.67 7.46 -16.48
CA GLN A 61 -18.62 8.68 -15.68
C GLN A 61 -18.03 8.40 -14.29
N ARG A 62 -17.29 9.37 -13.76
CA ARG A 62 -16.73 9.33 -12.42
C ARG A 62 -17.56 10.16 -11.44
N PRO A 63 -17.67 9.77 -10.16
CA PRO A 63 -16.94 8.68 -9.49
C PRO A 63 -17.39 7.29 -9.95
N ALA A 64 -16.41 6.43 -10.25
CA ALA A 64 -16.63 5.04 -10.62
C ALA A 64 -16.98 4.19 -9.38
N THR A 65 -18.26 3.97 -9.11
CA THR A 65 -18.70 3.22 -7.91
C THR A 65 -18.69 1.70 -8.09
N THR A 66 -18.53 1.21 -9.32
CA THR A 66 -18.51 -0.23 -9.65
C THR A 66 -17.41 -0.53 -10.66
N PHE A 67 -16.90 -1.76 -10.64
CA PHE A 67 -15.88 -2.22 -11.59
C PHE A 67 -16.49 -2.57 -12.97
N PRO A 68 -16.12 -1.87 -14.06
CA PRO A 68 -16.70 -2.10 -15.38
C PRO A 68 -16.34 -3.47 -15.94
N LYS A 69 -17.36 -4.19 -16.41
CA LYS A 69 -17.18 -5.50 -17.07
C LYS A 69 -16.24 -5.42 -18.27
N GLU A 70 -16.35 -4.35 -19.07
CA GLU A 70 -15.50 -4.12 -20.24
C GLU A 70 -14.01 -4.02 -19.87
N LEU A 71 -13.67 -3.26 -18.81
CA LEU A 71 -12.31 -3.16 -18.31
C LEU A 71 -11.79 -4.54 -17.85
N GLY A 72 -12.60 -5.29 -17.10
CA GLY A 72 -12.24 -6.64 -16.67
C GLY A 72 -11.96 -7.58 -17.85
N GLU A 73 -12.85 -7.60 -18.86
CA GLU A 73 -12.68 -8.41 -20.07
C GLU A 73 -11.42 -8.01 -20.86
N GLU A 74 -11.11 -6.72 -20.94
CA GLU A 74 -9.93 -6.22 -21.63
C GLU A 74 -8.63 -6.57 -20.89
N VAL A 75 -8.60 -6.42 -19.57
CA VAL A 75 -7.46 -6.82 -18.72
C VAL A 75 -7.21 -8.33 -18.84
N ILE A 76 -8.27 -9.15 -18.78
CA ILE A 76 -8.18 -10.61 -18.94
C ILE A 76 -7.68 -11.00 -20.33
N ARG A 77 -8.12 -10.31 -21.38
CA ARG A 77 -7.69 -10.55 -22.76
C ARG A 77 -6.23 -10.18 -22.97
N TYR A 78 -5.82 -9.01 -22.49
CA TYR A 78 -4.46 -8.50 -22.64
C TYR A 78 -3.44 -9.28 -21.78
N ARG A 79 -3.88 -9.82 -20.64
CA ARG A 79 -3.06 -10.54 -19.66
C ARG A 79 -1.79 -9.77 -19.30
N PRO A 80 -1.88 -8.58 -18.67
CA PRO A 80 -0.69 -7.83 -18.30
C PRO A 80 0.25 -8.64 -17.40
N THR A 81 1.55 -8.45 -17.58
CA THR A 81 2.55 -8.87 -16.58
C THR A 81 2.80 -7.76 -15.57
N ALA A 82 2.51 -6.51 -15.94
CA ALA A 82 2.60 -5.35 -15.09
C ALA A 82 1.48 -4.35 -15.39
N SER A 83 1.14 -3.51 -14.41
CA SER A 83 0.09 -2.50 -14.58
C SER A 83 0.34 -1.27 -13.72
N PHE A 84 -0.24 -0.15 -14.14
CA PHE A 84 -0.30 1.09 -13.38
C PHE A 84 -1.74 1.56 -13.28
N TYR A 85 -2.13 2.04 -12.11
CA TYR A 85 -3.33 2.86 -11.94
C TYR A 85 -2.91 4.29 -11.63
N ILE A 86 -3.32 5.26 -12.43
CA ILE A 86 -2.87 6.66 -12.37
C ILE A 86 -4.11 7.55 -12.39
N GLY A 87 -4.57 7.99 -11.23
CA GLY A 87 -5.80 8.76 -11.16
C GLY A 87 -5.98 9.55 -9.88
N THR A 88 -6.95 10.45 -9.90
CA THR A 88 -7.46 11.22 -8.76
C THR A 88 -8.36 10.36 -7.87
N GLY A 89 -8.39 10.62 -6.56
CA GLY A 89 -9.26 9.88 -5.63
C GLY A 89 -10.61 10.55 -5.48
N MET A 90 -11.70 9.80 -5.66
CA MET A 90 -13.05 10.29 -5.39
C MET A 90 -13.81 9.39 -4.41
N ARG A 91 -14.67 10.01 -3.58
CA ARG A 91 -15.52 9.29 -2.63
C ARG A 91 -16.35 8.24 -3.35
N GLY A 92 -16.30 6.99 -2.87
CA GLY A 92 -17.04 5.86 -3.42
C GLY A 92 -16.28 5.01 -4.45
N GLU A 93 -15.10 5.44 -4.92
CA GLU A 93 -14.36 4.70 -5.97
C GLU A 93 -13.62 3.44 -5.48
N LEU A 94 -13.69 3.12 -4.18
CA LEU A 94 -13.20 1.84 -3.68
C LEU A 94 -13.92 0.65 -4.33
N GLY A 95 -15.21 0.78 -4.64
CA GLY A 95 -15.99 -0.25 -5.37
C GLY A 95 -15.50 -0.50 -6.81
N PHE A 96 -14.71 0.41 -7.37
CA PHE A 96 -14.00 0.24 -8.63
C PHE A 96 -12.57 -0.27 -8.43
N ARG A 97 -11.81 0.38 -7.53
CA ARG A 97 -10.36 0.13 -7.37
C ARG A 97 -10.05 -1.23 -6.73
N GLN A 98 -10.84 -1.66 -5.73
CA GLN A 98 -10.57 -2.93 -5.05
C GLN A 98 -10.75 -4.15 -5.98
N PRO A 99 -11.85 -4.29 -6.76
CA PRO A 99 -11.97 -5.39 -7.70
C PRO A 99 -10.93 -5.35 -8.82
N MET A 100 -10.59 -4.16 -9.32
CA MET A 100 -9.52 -3.96 -10.30
C MET A 100 -8.18 -4.50 -9.78
N LEU A 101 -7.84 -4.12 -8.54
CA LEU A 101 -6.61 -4.56 -7.90
C LEU A 101 -6.59 -6.07 -7.66
N HIS A 102 -7.70 -6.65 -7.20
CA HIS A 102 -7.84 -8.10 -7.04
C HIS A 102 -7.58 -8.85 -8.35
N LEU A 103 -8.22 -8.40 -9.44
CA LEU A 103 -8.01 -9.00 -10.76
C LEU A 103 -6.54 -8.89 -11.21
N LEU A 104 -5.91 -7.72 -11.04
CA LEU A 104 -4.54 -7.49 -11.49
C LEU A 104 -3.50 -8.22 -10.63
N ALA A 105 -3.50 -8.00 -9.32
CA ALA A 105 -2.46 -8.46 -8.41
C ALA A 105 -2.69 -9.90 -7.91
N ASP A 106 -3.93 -10.28 -7.60
CA ASP A 106 -4.21 -11.59 -6.99
C ASP A 106 -4.47 -12.66 -8.04
N GLU A 107 -5.38 -12.40 -8.99
CA GLU A 107 -5.77 -13.37 -10.00
C GLU A 107 -4.75 -13.49 -11.13
N LEU A 108 -4.38 -12.37 -11.75
CA LEU A 108 -3.43 -12.34 -12.86
C LEU A 108 -1.97 -12.27 -12.42
N ARG A 109 -1.72 -12.01 -11.13
CA ARG A 109 -0.36 -11.91 -10.57
C ARG A 109 0.49 -10.85 -11.29
N ALA A 110 -0.11 -9.79 -11.81
CA ALA A 110 0.63 -8.68 -12.40
C ALA A 110 1.38 -7.90 -11.30
N ARG A 111 2.56 -7.38 -11.62
CA ARG A 111 3.19 -6.33 -10.80
C ARG A 111 2.34 -5.07 -10.92
N HIS A 112 2.02 -4.38 -9.82
CA HIS A 112 1.13 -3.22 -9.89
C HIS A 112 1.67 -2.00 -9.13
N GLY A 113 1.77 -0.88 -9.84
CA GLY A 113 2.03 0.44 -9.25
C GLY A 113 0.72 1.20 -9.09
N HIS A 114 0.27 1.41 -7.86
CA HIS A 114 -0.95 2.14 -7.56
C HIS A 114 -0.61 3.62 -7.28
N MET A 115 -1.01 4.53 -8.17
CA MET A 115 -0.63 5.95 -8.12
C MET A 115 -1.89 6.81 -7.94
N ILE A 116 -2.64 6.54 -6.87
CA ILE A 116 -3.87 7.25 -6.54
C ILE A 116 -3.57 8.58 -5.85
N GLY A 117 -4.01 9.69 -6.45
CA GLY A 117 -3.72 11.04 -5.97
C GLY A 117 -2.38 11.61 -6.46
N ILE A 118 -1.65 10.88 -7.31
CA ILE A 118 -0.39 11.37 -7.92
C ILE A 118 -0.64 12.70 -8.64
N ASN A 119 0.24 13.68 -8.44
CA ASN A 119 0.21 14.96 -9.14
C ASN A 119 1.63 15.31 -9.65
N ASP A 120 1.74 16.42 -10.38
CA ASP A 120 3.00 16.90 -10.95
C ASP A 120 4.12 17.07 -9.90
N GLU A 121 3.77 17.58 -8.72
CA GLU A 121 4.71 17.79 -7.63
C GLU A 121 5.23 16.47 -7.08
N VAL A 122 4.35 15.49 -6.84
CA VAL A 122 4.76 14.15 -6.40
C VAL A 122 5.60 13.44 -7.46
N MET A 123 5.26 13.61 -8.74
CA MET A 123 5.99 13.02 -9.85
C MET A 123 7.42 13.54 -9.97
N THR A 124 7.65 14.80 -9.58
CA THR A 124 8.94 15.50 -9.67
C THR A 124 9.73 15.52 -8.35
N ASP A 125 9.09 15.13 -7.24
CA ASP A 125 9.69 15.07 -5.90
C ASP A 125 9.83 13.62 -5.44
N GLY A 126 8.83 13.06 -4.73
CA GLY A 126 8.90 11.74 -4.12
C GLY A 126 9.12 10.59 -5.10
N MET A 127 8.46 10.62 -6.25
CA MET A 127 8.62 9.60 -7.29
C MET A 127 9.99 9.71 -7.99
N ALA A 128 10.57 10.91 -8.03
CA ALA A 128 11.89 11.18 -8.59
C ALA A 128 13.06 10.85 -7.62
N GLY A 129 12.76 10.33 -6.43
CA GLY A 129 13.77 9.96 -5.42
C GLY A 129 14.74 8.86 -5.86
N ASP A 130 15.83 8.69 -5.13
CA ASP A 130 16.79 7.58 -5.34
C ASP A 130 16.24 6.30 -4.71
N TYR A 131 15.57 5.46 -5.50
CA TYR A 131 14.95 4.21 -5.03
C TYR A 131 15.94 3.17 -4.49
N ASP A 132 17.22 3.24 -4.84
CA ASP A 132 18.24 2.38 -4.22
C ASP A 132 18.58 2.88 -2.81
N ALA A 133 18.62 4.19 -2.60
CA ALA A 133 18.78 4.78 -1.27
C ALA A 133 17.53 4.55 -0.39
N ILE A 134 16.33 4.70 -0.96
CA ILE A 134 15.05 4.44 -0.29
C ILE A 134 15.02 2.97 0.16
N TYR A 135 15.21 2.01 -0.76
CA TYR A 135 15.26 0.58 -0.44
C TYR A 135 16.21 0.27 0.73
N LYS A 136 17.45 0.78 0.66
CA LYS A 136 18.44 0.57 1.73
C LYS A 136 18.00 1.18 3.06
N MET A 137 17.33 2.34 3.05
CA MET A 137 16.83 2.97 4.27
C MET A 137 15.64 2.21 4.84
N THR A 138 14.67 1.84 4.00
CA THR A 138 13.50 1.04 4.37
C THR A 138 13.92 -0.23 5.10
N HIS A 139 14.86 -0.99 4.54
CA HIS A 139 15.34 -2.23 5.17
C HIS A 139 16.09 -1.99 6.49
N LYS A 140 16.87 -0.90 6.61
CA LYS A 140 17.52 -0.52 7.87
C LYS A 140 16.50 -0.20 8.96
N VAL A 141 15.47 0.58 8.64
CA VAL A 141 14.43 0.94 9.60
C VAL A 141 13.59 -0.29 9.95
N PHE A 142 13.22 -1.10 8.96
CA PHE A 142 12.53 -2.37 9.13
C PHE A 142 13.27 -3.31 10.08
N ASP A 143 14.59 -3.47 9.93
CA ASP A 143 15.39 -4.36 10.78
C ASP A 143 15.39 -3.95 12.26
N VAL A 144 15.30 -2.65 12.53
CA VAL A 144 15.15 -2.11 13.89
C VAL A 144 13.70 -2.27 14.36
N ALA A 145 12.73 -1.86 13.54
CA ALA A 145 11.32 -1.82 13.88
C ALA A 145 10.74 -3.21 14.17
N ARG A 146 11.11 -4.23 13.38
CA ARG A 146 10.64 -5.61 13.56
C ARG A 146 11.06 -6.28 14.87
N GLN A 147 12.00 -5.68 15.59
CA GLN A 147 12.46 -6.14 16.90
C GLN A 147 11.92 -5.30 18.05
N ALA A 148 11.28 -4.17 17.75
CA ALA A 148 10.77 -3.23 18.74
C ALA A 148 9.66 -3.87 19.58
N ARG A 149 9.70 -3.62 20.89
CA ARG A 149 8.56 -3.88 21.78
C ARG A 149 7.77 -2.61 21.99
N THR A 150 8.45 -1.47 22.07
CA THR A 150 7.83 -0.16 22.21
C THR A 150 8.48 0.86 21.28
N ILE A 151 7.66 1.76 20.75
CA ILE A 151 8.10 2.94 20.00
C ILE A 151 7.40 4.16 20.58
N ALA A 152 8.17 5.12 21.09
CA ALA A 152 7.66 6.42 21.51
C ALA A 152 7.88 7.45 20.40
N VAL A 153 6.87 8.30 20.18
CA VAL A 153 6.82 9.27 19.10
C VAL A 153 6.49 10.64 19.68
N GLN A 154 7.35 11.63 19.40
CA GLN A 154 7.11 13.02 19.78
C GLN A 154 7.28 13.98 18.60
N THR A 155 6.40 14.97 18.48
CA THR A 155 6.55 16.09 17.53
C THR A 155 6.47 17.43 18.27
N SER A 156 7.00 18.50 17.68
CA SER A 156 6.83 19.86 18.20
C SER A 156 5.37 20.36 18.13
N LEU A 157 4.52 19.68 17.34
CA LEU A 157 3.10 20.00 17.18
C LEU A 157 2.21 19.31 18.23
N GLY A 158 2.80 18.56 19.15
CA GLY A 158 2.11 18.00 20.30
C GLY A 158 1.61 16.58 20.11
N THR A 159 2.18 15.82 19.16
CA THR A 159 2.16 14.35 19.21
C THR A 159 3.04 13.91 20.37
N ASP A 160 2.50 13.07 21.24
CA ASP A 160 3.20 12.38 22.31
C ASP A 160 2.45 11.07 22.57
N LEU A 161 2.98 9.98 22.02
CA LEU A 161 2.36 8.67 22.08
C LEU A 161 3.39 7.55 22.19
N VAL A 162 2.92 6.40 22.66
CA VAL A 162 3.68 5.16 22.72
C VAL A 162 2.88 4.06 22.02
N ALA A 163 3.51 3.43 21.04
CA ALA A 163 3.02 2.21 20.41
C ALA A 163 3.73 0.99 21.02
N THR A 164 2.99 -0.10 21.15
CA THR A 164 3.51 -1.41 21.58
C THR A 164 3.32 -2.43 20.47
N PHE A 165 4.21 -3.40 20.37
CA PHE A 165 4.24 -4.36 19.25
C PHE A 165 4.30 -5.80 19.75
N SER A 166 3.64 -6.68 19.01
CA SER A 166 3.62 -8.12 19.26
C SER A 166 4.49 -8.85 18.25
N PRO A 167 5.31 -9.84 18.65
CA PRO A 167 6.01 -10.72 17.71
C PRO A 167 5.08 -11.52 16.79
N SER A 168 3.78 -11.63 17.12
CA SER A 168 2.78 -12.28 16.27
C SER A 168 2.33 -11.41 15.10
N LEU A 169 2.53 -10.09 15.18
CA LEU A 169 2.19 -9.14 14.13
C LEU A 169 3.45 -8.79 13.35
N LYS A 170 3.41 -9.03 12.05
CA LYS A 170 4.54 -8.89 11.15
C LYS A 170 4.71 -7.43 10.76
N TRP A 171 5.96 -7.00 10.76
CA TRP A 171 6.35 -5.79 10.05
C TRP A 171 6.51 -6.09 8.56
N THR A 172 6.19 -5.11 7.74
CA THR A 172 6.29 -5.17 6.28
C THR A 172 7.21 -4.04 5.80
N PRO A 173 8.25 -4.33 5.00
CA PRO A 173 9.01 -3.30 4.31
C PRO A 173 8.36 -2.96 2.96
N SER A 174 7.81 -1.76 2.85
CA SER A 174 7.32 -1.19 1.59
C SER A 174 8.45 -0.40 0.95
N ASP A 175 9.27 -1.09 0.18
CA ASP A 175 10.58 -0.60 -0.30
C ASP A 175 10.57 -0.12 -1.76
N GLY A 176 9.40 -0.13 -2.39
CA GLY A 176 9.19 0.30 -3.76
C GLY A 176 9.54 -0.73 -4.83
N ARG A 177 10.11 -1.90 -4.48
CA ARG A 177 10.54 -2.90 -5.47
C ARG A 177 9.51 -4.00 -5.65
N PHE A 178 8.57 -3.76 -6.56
CA PHE A 178 7.55 -4.73 -6.96
C PHE A 178 8.04 -5.62 -8.10
N TRP A 179 9.16 -6.32 -7.91
CA TRP A 179 9.83 -7.08 -8.98
C TRP A 179 9.26 -8.49 -9.19
N GLU A 180 8.56 -9.03 -8.20
CA GLU A 180 7.97 -10.37 -8.25
C GLU A 180 6.50 -10.28 -8.68
N GLN A 181 6.04 -11.22 -9.52
CA GLN A 181 4.65 -11.27 -9.97
C GLN A 181 3.66 -11.35 -8.79
N GLY A 182 2.67 -10.46 -8.80
CA GLY A 182 1.64 -10.31 -7.76
C GLY A 182 2.04 -9.35 -6.63
N ARG A 183 3.25 -8.79 -6.66
CA ARG A 183 3.61 -7.68 -5.76
C ARG A 183 2.97 -6.39 -6.27
N TRP A 184 2.49 -5.59 -5.35
CA TRP A 184 1.95 -4.27 -5.63
C TRP A 184 2.14 -3.34 -4.43
N GLY A 185 1.97 -2.05 -4.66
CA GLY A 185 1.91 -1.04 -3.60
C GLY A 185 1.68 0.35 -4.19
N ASN A 186 1.65 1.34 -3.31
CA ASN A 186 1.51 2.73 -3.71
C ASN A 186 2.83 3.27 -4.27
N LEU A 187 2.77 4.17 -5.25
CA LEU A 187 3.94 4.88 -5.77
C LEU A 187 3.69 6.40 -5.75
N PRO A 188 4.59 7.22 -5.18
CA PRO A 188 5.90 6.86 -4.62
C PRO A 188 5.82 5.99 -3.36
N GLU A 189 6.95 5.39 -3.02
CA GLU A 189 7.03 4.41 -1.92
C GLU A 189 8.19 4.77 -1.00
N GLY A 190 8.24 4.10 0.15
CA GLY A 190 9.36 4.15 1.07
C GLY A 190 8.88 4.26 2.50
N GLU A 191 8.45 3.16 3.09
CA GLU A 191 8.06 3.07 4.49
C GLU A 191 8.22 1.65 5.02
N THR A 192 8.12 1.50 6.34
CA THR A 192 7.85 0.19 6.94
C THR A 192 6.71 0.31 7.92
N PHE A 193 5.81 -0.67 7.91
CA PHE A 193 4.58 -0.62 8.69
C PHE A 193 4.27 -1.96 9.35
N THR A 194 3.38 -1.92 10.34
CA THR A 194 2.77 -3.09 10.96
C THR A 194 1.43 -2.73 11.60
N CYS A 195 0.66 -3.73 12.00
CA CYS A 195 -0.43 -3.53 12.96
C CYS A 195 0.18 -3.41 14.37
N PRO A 196 -0.01 -2.29 15.09
CA PRO A 196 0.42 -2.19 16.47
C PRO A 196 -0.43 -3.10 17.36
N ALA A 197 0.14 -3.57 18.48
CA ALA A 197 -0.63 -4.27 19.52
C ALA A 197 -1.54 -3.28 20.28
N SER A 198 -1.00 -2.10 20.60
CA SER A 198 -1.73 -0.95 21.15
C SER A 198 -0.98 0.34 20.82
N VAL A 199 -1.72 1.44 20.78
CA VAL A 199 -1.20 2.81 20.77
C VAL A 199 -1.91 3.59 21.87
N ASP A 200 -1.15 4.35 22.65
CA ASP A 200 -1.67 5.18 23.74
C ASP A 200 -1.00 6.55 23.74
N GLY A 201 -1.79 7.62 23.86
CA GLY A 201 -1.30 9.00 23.90
C GLY A 201 -2.09 9.95 23.02
N VAL A 202 -1.42 10.98 22.51
CA VAL A 202 -2.02 11.96 21.60
C VAL A 202 -1.26 11.99 20.28
N LEU A 203 -1.99 11.90 19.18
CA LEU A 203 -1.50 12.15 17.83
C LEU A 203 -1.98 13.54 17.39
N ALA A 204 -1.06 14.44 17.06
CA ALA A 204 -1.38 15.71 16.41
C ALA A 204 -1.26 15.50 14.89
N ALA A 205 -2.39 15.19 14.25
CA ALA A 205 -2.47 14.89 12.82
C ALA A 205 -2.43 16.17 11.99
N GLU A 206 -1.39 16.31 11.19
CA GLU A 206 -1.16 17.45 10.27
C GLU A 206 -1.90 17.27 8.95
N GLU A 207 -2.21 16.03 8.60
CA GLU A 207 -2.90 15.65 7.38
C GLU A 207 -3.68 14.35 7.66
N LEU A 208 -4.73 14.12 6.87
CA LEU A 208 -5.49 12.88 6.88
C LEU A 208 -5.53 12.29 5.47
N GLY A 209 -5.46 10.97 5.37
CA GLY A 209 -5.54 10.23 4.13
C GLY A 209 -6.96 10.09 3.57
N ASP A 210 -7.13 9.20 2.60
CA ASP A 210 -8.39 8.98 1.87
C ASP A 210 -8.95 10.30 1.29
N TRP A 211 -10.27 10.44 1.17
CA TRP A 211 -10.91 11.65 0.63
C TRP A 211 -10.75 12.90 1.52
N PHE A 212 -10.22 12.78 2.75
CA PHE A 212 -9.94 13.94 3.60
C PHE A 212 -8.80 14.78 3.05
N THR A 213 -7.79 14.17 2.42
CA THR A 213 -6.65 14.89 1.80
C THR A 213 -7.13 15.96 0.83
N GLU A 214 -7.95 15.58 -0.15
CA GLU A 214 -8.46 16.50 -1.17
C GLU A 214 -9.37 17.58 -0.56
N ARG A 215 -10.10 17.23 0.51
CA ARG A 215 -11.09 18.14 1.11
C ARG A 215 -10.48 19.17 2.06
N TYR A 216 -9.50 18.77 2.86
CA TYR A 216 -8.97 19.56 3.96
C TYR A 216 -7.49 19.92 3.80
N GLY A 217 -6.73 19.15 3.02
CA GLY A 217 -5.29 19.30 2.88
C GLY A 217 -4.58 19.33 4.23
N MET A 218 -3.60 20.21 4.35
CA MET A 218 -2.87 20.45 5.59
C MET A 218 -3.76 21.07 6.69
N LEU A 219 -3.74 20.46 7.87
CA LEU A 219 -4.47 20.88 9.06
C LEU A 219 -3.61 21.80 9.92
N SER A 220 -3.99 23.07 10.01
CA SER A 220 -3.36 24.06 10.88
C SER A 220 -4.43 24.88 11.63
N PRO A 221 -4.63 24.68 12.94
CA PRO A 221 -3.91 23.73 13.81
C PRO A 221 -4.19 22.26 13.48
N PRO A 222 -3.30 21.32 13.87
CA PRO A 222 -3.50 19.89 13.62
C PRO A 222 -4.72 19.34 14.37
N LEU A 223 -5.33 18.29 13.83
CA LEU A 223 -6.37 17.52 14.52
C LEU A 223 -5.72 16.70 15.63
N ARG A 224 -6.10 16.93 16.89
CA ARG A 224 -5.58 16.13 18.01
C ARG A 224 -6.47 14.91 18.22
N ILE A 225 -5.89 13.74 18.09
CA ILE A 225 -6.55 12.44 18.26
C ILE A 225 -6.01 11.82 19.54
N VAL A 226 -6.85 11.71 20.56
CA VAL A 226 -6.50 11.04 21.82
C VAL A 226 -6.76 9.56 21.66
N ILE A 227 -5.75 8.74 21.86
CA ILE A 227 -5.78 7.29 21.65
C ILE A 227 -5.59 6.59 23.01
N ARG A 228 -6.47 5.62 23.30
CA ARG A 228 -6.39 4.78 24.51
C ARG A 228 -6.65 3.33 24.15
N ALA A 229 -5.79 2.44 24.62
CA ALA A 229 -5.83 1.01 24.32
C ALA A 229 -5.97 0.74 22.81
N GLY A 230 -5.23 1.49 21.98
CA GLY A 230 -5.24 1.38 20.54
C GLY A 230 -6.51 1.88 19.85
N ARG A 231 -7.38 2.63 20.54
CA ARG A 231 -8.64 3.16 19.97
C ARG A 231 -8.76 4.67 20.15
N VAL A 232 -9.38 5.33 19.18
CA VAL A 232 -9.72 6.76 19.28
C VAL A 232 -10.70 6.97 20.43
N ALA A 233 -10.29 7.76 21.42
CA ALA A 233 -11.07 8.11 22.60
C ALA A 233 -11.73 9.49 22.48
N SER A 234 -11.03 10.47 21.91
CA SER A 234 -11.58 11.81 21.63
C SER A 234 -10.82 12.51 20.51
N LEU A 235 -11.48 13.51 19.92
CA LEU A 235 -10.93 14.39 18.91
C LEU A 235 -10.97 15.82 19.44
N GLU A 236 -9.94 16.61 19.17
CA GLU A 236 -9.89 18.04 19.49
C GLU A 236 -9.50 18.82 18.24
N THR A 237 -10.41 19.66 17.75
CA THR A 237 -10.19 20.57 16.62
C THR A 237 -11.15 21.75 16.72
N SER A 238 -10.77 22.89 16.15
CA SER A 238 -11.68 24.03 15.99
C SER A 238 -12.62 23.86 14.78
N ASN A 239 -12.38 22.86 13.92
CA ASN A 239 -13.19 22.60 12.74
C ASN A 239 -14.26 21.54 13.03
N ALA A 240 -15.47 22.00 13.39
CA ALA A 240 -16.59 21.13 13.75
C ALA A 240 -17.03 20.20 12.61
N GLN A 241 -16.86 20.61 11.34
CA GLN A 241 -17.21 19.79 10.19
C GLN A 241 -16.23 18.63 10.02
N LEU A 242 -14.92 18.92 10.10
CA LEU A 242 -13.88 17.89 10.11
C LEU A 242 -14.11 16.89 11.24
N GLU A 243 -14.40 17.37 12.45
CA GLU A 243 -14.68 16.50 13.59
C GLU A 243 -15.88 15.57 13.33
N SER A 244 -16.99 16.13 12.85
CA SER A 244 -18.20 15.35 12.56
C SER A 244 -17.95 14.27 11.51
N GLU A 245 -17.28 14.65 10.41
CA GLU A 245 -17.02 13.74 9.29
C GLU A 245 -16.01 12.66 9.66
N PHE A 246 -14.97 13.00 10.44
CA PHE A 246 -14.02 12.01 10.92
C PHE A 246 -14.67 11.06 11.95
N ARG A 247 -15.56 11.55 12.84
CA ARG A 247 -16.35 10.68 13.73
C ARG A 247 -17.25 9.72 12.96
N GLU A 248 -17.91 10.20 11.90
CA GLU A 248 -18.74 9.37 11.03
C GLU A 248 -17.88 8.27 10.37
N TYR A 249 -16.70 8.64 9.86
CA TYR A 249 -15.76 7.68 9.26
C TYR A 249 -15.31 6.60 10.26
N LEU A 250 -14.88 7.01 11.46
CA LEU A 250 -14.48 6.09 12.54
C LEU A 250 -15.65 5.25 13.07
N GLY A 251 -16.90 5.62 12.77
CA GLY A 251 -18.12 4.95 13.20
C GLY A 251 -18.64 3.86 12.26
N GLN A 252 -17.98 3.64 11.11
CA GLN A 252 -18.45 2.70 10.08
C GLN A 252 -18.43 1.23 10.52
N HIS A 253 -17.55 0.86 11.46
CA HIS A 253 -17.40 -0.50 11.97
C HIS A 253 -16.81 -0.49 13.39
N PRO A 254 -17.06 -1.51 14.24
CA PRO A 254 -16.47 -1.58 15.58
C PRO A 254 -14.93 -1.53 15.62
N ASN A 255 -14.26 -1.76 14.50
CA ASN A 255 -12.80 -1.63 14.37
C ASN A 255 -12.35 -0.41 13.58
N SER A 256 -13.25 0.41 13.02
CA SER A 256 -12.89 1.62 12.27
C SER A 256 -12.18 2.66 13.12
N ASN A 257 -12.39 2.66 14.44
CA ASN A 257 -11.70 3.55 15.38
C ASN A 257 -10.45 2.94 16.04
N ARG A 258 -10.04 1.74 15.62
CA ARG A 258 -8.86 1.05 16.16
C ARG A 258 -7.65 1.37 15.28
N ALA A 259 -6.49 1.61 15.89
CA ALA A 259 -5.23 1.74 15.17
C ALA A 259 -4.91 0.41 14.47
N GLY A 260 -5.04 0.42 13.14
CA GLY A 260 -4.77 -0.72 12.25
C GLY A 260 -3.34 -0.72 11.74
N GLU A 261 -2.73 0.46 11.64
CA GLU A 261 -1.38 0.63 11.14
C GLU A 261 -0.58 1.58 12.00
N PHE A 262 0.70 1.24 12.18
CA PHE A 262 1.75 2.13 12.61
C PHE A 262 2.88 2.01 11.58
N ALA A 263 3.29 3.15 11.03
CA ALA A 263 4.26 3.18 9.96
C ALA A 263 5.33 4.24 10.18
N ILE A 264 6.50 3.98 9.61
CA ILE A 264 7.66 4.87 9.64
C ILE A 264 8.07 5.13 8.19
N GLY A 265 7.89 6.37 7.74
CA GLY A 265 8.35 6.79 6.42
C GLY A 265 9.88 6.78 6.31
N THR A 266 10.37 6.44 5.14
CA THR A 266 11.79 6.17 4.84
C THR A 266 12.24 6.74 3.49
N ASN A 267 11.38 7.48 2.80
CA ASN A 267 11.78 8.19 1.59
C ASN A 267 12.63 9.42 1.95
N VAL A 268 13.93 9.18 2.14
CA VAL A 268 14.93 10.19 2.52
C VAL A 268 15.22 11.24 1.44
N GLY A 269 14.64 11.09 0.24
CA GLY A 269 14.68 12.13 -0.79
C GLY A 269 13.76 13.30 -0.47
N LEU A 270 12.71 13.06 0.32
CA LEU A 270 11.74 14.08 0.69
C LEU A 270 12.32 15.06 1.71
N THR A 271 12.07 16.35 1.48
CA THR A 271 12.63 17.45 2.30
C THR A 271 11.57 18.34 2.94
N ARG A 272 10.30 18.15 2.58
CA ARG A 272 9.15 18.88 3.11
C ARG A 272 7.88 18.05 2.94
N ILE A 273 6.85 18.40 3.70
CA ILE A 273 5.46 17.97 3.51
C ILE A 273 4.82 18.90 2.47
N ILE A 274 4.02 18.34 1.56
CA ILE A 274 3.45 19.08 0.43
C ILE A 274 1.91 19.16 0.46
N GLY A 275 1.26 18.48 1.41
CA GLY A 275 -0.19 18.34 1.48
C GLY A 275 -0.72 17.33 0.45
N ASN A 276 0.06 16.29 0.17
CA ASN A 276 -0.37 15.15 -0.63
C ASN A 276 0.01 13.86 0.08
N PHE A 277 -0.97 13.28 0.76
CA PHE A 277 -0.81 12.13 1.63
C PHE A 277 -0.07 10.95 0.99
N LEU A 278 -0.30 10.68 -0.30
CA LEU A 278 0.40 9.61 -1.05
C LEU A 278 1.93 9.74 -0.94
N GLN A 279 2.44 10.96 -0.96
CA GLN A 279 3.88 11.24 -0.78
C GLN A 279 4.22 11.43 0.70
N ASP A 280 3.42 12.22 1.40
CA ASP A 280 3.77 12.73 2.72
C ASP A 280 3.79 11.63 3.79
N GLU A 281 3.04 10.54 3.60
CA GLU A 281 3.17 9.32 4.42
C GLU A 281 4.55 8.66 4.31
N LYS A 282 5.22 8.79 3.16
CA LYS A 282 6.57 8.25 2.93
C LYS A 282 7.67 9.13 3.51
N PHE A 283 7.35 10.34 3.96
CA PHE A 283 8.29 11.29 4.56
C PHE A 283 8.92 10.70 5.84
N PRO A 284 10.23 10.90 6.12
CA PRO A 284 10.85 10.47 7.37
C PRO A 284 10.15 11.02 8.62
N GLY A 285 9.26 10.20 9.18
CA GLY A 285 8.27 10.55 10.19
C GLY A 285 7.43 9.34 10.58
N VAL A 286 6.27 9.56 11.17
CA VAL A 286 5.33 8.48 11.55
C VAL A 286 3.94 8.85 11.08
N HIS A 287 3.20 7.88 10.57
CA HIS A 287 1.74 7.95 10.49
C HIS A 287 1.11 6.76 11.19
N ILE A 288 -0.16 6.96 11.55
CA ILE A 288 -1.00 5.93 12.17
C ILE A 288 -2.28 5.89 11.37
N ALA A 289 -2.70 4.71 10.95
CA ALA A 289 -4.00 4.51 10.31
C ALA A 289 -5.02 3.92 11.28
N PHE A 290 -6.27 4.36 11.15
CA PHE A 290 -7.41 3.79 11.87
C PHE A 290 -8.29 2.99 10.91
N GLY A 291 -8.63 1.77 11.33
CA GLY A 291 -9.38 0.82 10.50
C GLY A 291 -8.58 -0.42 10.14
N ASP A 292 -8.69 -0.89 8.90
CA ASP A 292 -8.20 -2.20 8.47
C ASP A 292 -6.69 -2.35 8.75
N PRO A 293 -6.25 -3.48 9.33
CA PRO A 293 -4.85 -3.65 9.74
C PRO A 293 -3.98 -4.33 8.67
N TYR A 294 -4.45 -4.46 7.42
CA TYR A 294 -3.76 -5.24 6.39
C TYR A 294 -3.46 -6.66 6.87
N GLY A 295 -4.51 -7.39 7.27
CA GLY A 295 -4.37 -8.67 7.98
C GLY A 295 -3.59 -9.74 7.19
N PHE A 296 -3.57 -9.67 5.86
CA PHE A 296 -2.78 -10.57 5.02
C PHE A 296 -1.27 -10.33 5.20
N GLU A 297 -0.85 -9.07 5.24
CA GLU A 297 0.54 -8.60 5.38
C GLU A 297 0.99 -8.70 6.84
N THR A 298 0.20 -8.15 7.76
CA THR A 298 0.56 -7.99 9.18
C THR A 298 0.25 -9.23 10.02
N GLY A 299 -0.63 -10.11 9.55
CA GLY A 299 -1.09 -11.28 10.32
C GLY A 299 -2.11 -10.93 11.41
N ALA A 300 -2.66 -9.72 11.42
CA ALA A 300 -3.79 -9.37 12.28
C ALA A 300 -5.03 -10.23 11.95
N ASP A 301 -5.77 -10.63 12.98
CA ASP A 301 -6.93 -11.53 12.91
C ASP A 301 -8.28 -10.80 12.91
N TRP A 302 -8.26 -9.50 12.62
CA TRP A 302 -9.44 -8.64 12.58
C TRP A 302 -9.40 -7.77 11.33
N GLN A 303 -10.56 -7.23 10.95
CA GLN A 303 -10.74 -6.44 9.74
C GLN A 303 -11.62 -5.21 10.00
N ALA A 304 -11.58 -4.24 9.09
CA ALA A 304 -12.53 -3.15 9.00
C ALA A 304 -12.76 -2.76 7.53
N PRO A 305 -13.91 -2.18 7.16
CA PRO A 305 -14.16 -1.70 5.80
C PRO A 305 -13.51 -0.34 5.49
N SER A 306 -12.89 0.29 6.51
CA SER A 306 -12.33 1.64 6.47
C SER A 306 -10.84 1.59 6.71
N HIS A 307 -10.06 2.55 6.20
CA HIS A 307 -8.65 2.73 6.53
C HIS A 307 -8.30 4.19 6.27
N VAL A 308 -8.01 4.95 7.33
CA VAL A 308 -7.67 6.38 7.23
C VAL A 308 -6.39 6.67 7.99
N ASP A 309 -5.41 7.15 7.26
CA ASP A 309 -4.11 7.54 7.75
C ASP A 309 -4.13 8.93 8.37
N ALA A 310 -3.30 9.13 9.40
CA ALA A 310 -3.09 10.39 10.08
C ALA A 310 -1.59 10.65 10.26
N LEU A 311 -1.10 11.72 9.64
CA LEU A 311 0.33 12.01 9.56
C LEU A 311 0.81 12.80 10.79
N ALA A 312 1.89 12.33 11.40
CA ALA A 312 2.73 13.08 12.33
C ALA A 312 4.15 13.20 11.76
N SER A 313 4.35 14.25 10.97
CA SER A 313 5.62 14.50 10.31
C SER A 313 6.69 14.96 11.31
N HIS A 314 7.96 14.97 10.88
CA HIS A 314 9.08 15.49 11.65
C HIS A 314 9.21 14.89 13.07
N ALA A 315 8.78 13.64 13.24
CA ALA A 315 8.75 12.97 14.53
C ALA A 315 10.15 12.61 15.05
N THR A 316 10.35 12.80 16.35
CA THR A 316 11.40 12.10 17.09
C THR A 316 10.87 10.72 17.47
N VAL A 317 11.54 9.68 17.00
CA VAL A 317 11.18 8.28 17.27
C VAL A 317 12.19 7.69 18.25
N THR A 318 11.72 6.96 19.26
CA THR A 318 12.55 6.27 20.26
C THR A 318 12.11 4.82 20.35
N VAL A 319 13.02 3.87 20.14
CA VAL A 319 12.71 2.43 20.09
C VAL A 319 13.25 1.76 21.34
N ASP A 320 12.37 1.10 22.11
CA ASP A 320 12.71 0.41 23.37
C ASP A 320 13.51 1.30 24.36
N GLY A 321 13.13 2.58 24.46
CA GLY A 321 13.81 3.56 25.32
C GLY A 321 15.20 4.01 24.82
N ARG A 322 15.70 3.44 23.72
CA ARG A 322 16.90 3.93 23.03
C ARG A 322 16.47 4.94 21.97
N ARG A 323 16.95 6.18 22.09
CA ARG A 323 16.77 7.16 21.01
C ARG A 323 17.42 6.59 19.75
N THR A 324 16.65 6.42 18.69
CA THR A 324 17.27 6.41 17.37
C THR A 324 17.77 7.83 17.16
N GLU A 325 19.07 8.04 16.97
CA GLU A 325 19.59 9.39 16.70
C GLU A 325 19.17 9.85 15.30
N ALA A 326 17.89 10.18 15.13
CA ALA A 326 17.33 10.79 13.92
C ALA A 326 17.90 12.20 13.66
N ARG A 327 18.69 12.77 14.59
CA ARG A 327 19.41 14.03 14.39
C ARG A 327 20.63 13.93 13.46
N ARG A 328 21.05 12.74 13.00
CA ARG A 328 22.22 12.62 12.10
C ARG A 328 21.94 11.98 10.73
N VAL A 329 20.78 11.37 10.51
CA VAL A 329 20.44 10.78 9.19
C VAL A 329 20.17 11.89 8.15
N ALA A 330 19.45 12.95 8.53
CA ALA A 330 19.21 14.10 7.64
C ALA A 330 20.50 14.89 7.30
N ALA A 331 21.42 15.07 8.26
CA ALA A 331 22.63 15.86 8.05
C ALA A 331 23.71 15.16 7.21
N ALA A 332 23.76 13.83 7.22
CA ALA A 332 24.67 13.06 6.38
C ALA A 332 24.21 13.01 4.91
N GLY A 333 22.90 12.84 4.67
CA GLY A 333 22.31 12.90 3.33
C GLY A 333 22.43 14.29 2.69
N LEU A 334 22.15 15.36 3.45
CA LEU A 334 22.25 16.74 2.98
C LEU A 334 23.67 17.15 2.55
N ARG A 335 24.72 16.59 3.19
CA ARG A 335 26.10 16.83 2.79
C ARG A 335 26.46 16.11 1.49
N HIS A 336 26.00 14.87 1.31
CA HIS A 336 26.29 14.08 0.11
C HIS A 336 25.56 14.64 -1.14
N VAL A 337 24.29 15.02 -1.00
CA VAL A 337 23.50 15.64 -2.09
C VAL A 337 24.03 17.03 -2.47
N ARG A 338 24.49 17.83 -1.50
CA ARG A 338 25.16 19.12 -1.79
C ARG A 338 26.51 18.94 -2.50
N GLN A 339 27.26 17.88 -2.20
CA GLN A 339 28.53 17.58 -2.87
C GLN A 339 28.31 17.12 -4.32
N GLN A 340 27.29 16.29 -4.57
CA GLN A 340 26.94 15.84 -5.93
C GLN A 340 26.41 16.99 -6.80
N ARG A 341 25.63 17.93 -6.25
CA ARG A 341 25.17 19.12 -6.99
C ARG A 341 26.29 20.14 -7.28
N ARG A 342 27.36 20.20 -6.48
CA ARG A 342 28.53 21.07 -6.77
C ARG A 342 29.43 20.51 -7.88
N ALA A 343 29.51 19.19 -8.04
CA ALA A 343 30.26 18.57 -9.12
C ALA A 343 29.59 18.74 -10.50
N ALA A 344 28.26 18.91 -10.53
CA ALA A 344 27.49 19.09 -11.77
C ALA A 344 27.45 20.53 -12.31
N VAL A 345 27.96 21.53 -11.58
CA VAL A 345 27.85 22.98 -11.95
C VAL A 345 29.17 23.57 -12.46
N VAL A 346 30.24 22.76 -12.62
CA VAL A 346 31.53 23.24 -13.17
C VAL A 346 31.92 22.46 -14.43
N VAL A 347 31.04 22.37 -15.42
CA VAL A 347 31.44 22.13 -16.81
C VAL A 347 30.46 22.86 -17.73
N GLY A 348 30.96 23.86 -18.46
CA GLY A 348 30.27 24.39 -19.64
C GLY A 348 29.94 25.88 -19.58
N ARG A 349 30.93 26.72 -19.89
CA ARG A 349 30.72 27.99 -20.61
C ARG A 349 32.04 28.47 -21.20
N VAL A 350 32.27 28.18 -22.48
CA VAL A 350 33.17 28.95 -23.34
C VAL A 350 32.36 29.27 -24.59
N ASP A 351 31.94 30.52 -24.72
CA ASP A 351 31.28 31.07 -25.89
C ASP A 351 32.31 31.40 -26.98
N HIS A 352 31.96 31.07 -28.22
CA HIS A 352 32.67 31.45 -29.44
C HIS A 352 32.05 32.71 -30.07
N VAL A 353 32.85 33.74 -30.39
CA VAL A 353 32.58 34.66 -31.52
C VAL A 353 33.90 35.16 -32.18
N VAL A 354 34.07 34.72 -33.44
CA VAL A 354 34.53 35.39 -34.69
C VAL A 354 35.59 36.53 -34.67
N GLY A 355 36.66 36.34 -35.46
CA GLY A 355 37.52 37.39 -36.01
C GLY A 355 38.55 36.85 -37.02
N VAL A 356 38.52 37.36 -38.26
CA VAL A 356 39.20 36.87 -39.49
C VAL A 356 40.65 37.36 -39.64
N ALA A 357 41.58 36.54 -40.20
CA ALA A 357 42.46 36.85 -41.36
C ALA A 357 43.64 35.87 -41.61
N HIS A 358 43.74 35.37 -42.85
CA HIS A 358 44.91 34.96 -43.69
C HIS A 358 46.00 33.94 -43.23
N VAL A 359 45.93 32.70 -43.76
CA VAL A 359 46.79 31.97 -44.76
C VAL A 359 48.27 32.43 -44.97
N PRO A 360 49.30 31.60 -45.35
CA PRO A 360 49.40 30.15 -45.61
C PRO A 360 50.63 29.36 -45.01
N ASP A 361 50.64 28.04 -45.30
CA ASP A 361 51.77 27.10 -45.54
C ASP A 361 52.66 26.57 -44.38
N ALA A 362 52.60 25.25 -44.15
CA ALA A 362 53.60 24.28 -44.63
C ALA A 362 53.45 22.89 -43.97
N ALA A 363 53.92 21.87 -44.65
CA ALA A 363 53.63 20.45 -44.47
C ALA A 363 54.43 19.71 -43.37
N ARG A 364 53.93 18.49 -43.08
CA ARG A 364 54.62 17.21 -42.73
C ARG A 364 54.77 16.77 -41.26
N ALA A 365 54.29 15.53 -41.08
CA ALA A 365 54.92 14.37 -40.42
C ALA A 365 54.64 14.07 -38.92
N VAL A 366 53.71 13.13 -38.71
CA VAL A 366 53.86 11.78 -38.07
C VAL A 366 54.77 11.60 -36.82
N ARG A 367 54.08 11.19 -35.74
CA ARG A 367 54.41 10.23 -34.63
C ARG A 367 54.99 10.72 -33.28
N ARG A 368 54.18 10.37 -32.26
CA ARG A 368 54.44 9.83 -30.90
C ARG A 368 55.22 10.68 -29.89
N LEU A 369 54.59 10.90 -28.72
CA LEU A 369 55.10 10.82 -27.34
C LEU A 369 53.84 10.89 -26.43
N LEU A 370 53.51 9.83 -25.68
CA LEU A 370 53.97 9.48 -24.32
C LEU A 370 53.38 10.36 -23.21
N GLU A 371 52.87 9.63 -22.23
CA GLU A 371 52.10 10.01 -21.05
C GLU A 371 52.86 10.98 -20.14
N ASP A 372 52.15 11.91 -19.51
CA ASP A 372 52.62 12.57 -18.29
C ASP A 372 51.55 12.57 -17.21
N LEU A 373 52.03 12.19 -16.03
CA LEU A 373 51.34 11.88 -14.77
C LEU A 373 50.85 13.15 -14.06
N VAL A 374 49.65 13.09 -13.46
CA VAL A 374 49.29 13.95 -12.33
C VAL A 374 49.01 13.08 -11.12
N ARG A 375 49.90 13.23 -10.12
CA ARG A 375 49.85 12.70 -8.76
C ARG A 375 49.05 13.67 -7.91
N ASP A 376 47.92 13.25 -7.34
CA ASP A 376 47.28 13.99 -6.26
C ASP A 376 47.66 13.40 -4.89
N ARG A 377 48.23 14.27 -4.05
CA ARG A 377 48.59 14.03 -2.65
C ARG A 377 47.31 14.00 -1.79
N VAL A 378 47.10 12.89 -1.09
CA VAL A 378 46.21 12.85 0.08
C VAL A 378 47.01 13.29 1.30
N VAL A 379 46.52 14.30 2.01
CA VAL A 379 47.01 14.73 3.33
C VAL A 379 46.12 14.07 4.36
N GLU A 380 46.73 13.28 5.24
CA GLU A 380 46.11 12.63 6.39
C GLU A 380 46.29 13.54 7.61
N GLU A 381 45.20 13.99 8.23
CA GLU A 381 45.23 14.71 9.51
C GLU A 381 44.92 13.74 10.65
N ASP A 382 45.93 13.53 11.50
CA ASP A 382 45.93 12.71 12.69
C ASP A 382 45.26 13.47 13.86
N LEU A 383 44.19 12.91 14.44
CA LEU A 383 43.64 13.37 15.72
C LEU A 383 43.65 12.23 16.74
N ARG A 384 44.58 12.34 17.70
CA ARG A 384 44.70 11.49 18.89
C ARG A 384 43.47 11.60 19.79
N GLY A 385 42.97 10.46 20.25
CA GLY A 385 42.00 10.34 21.35
C GLY A 385 41.78 8.88 21.71
N GLU A 386 42.37 8.47 22.84
CA GLU A 386 42.46 7.11 23.37
C GLU A 386 41.10 6.41 23.57
N LEU A 387 40.97 5.15 23.12
CA LEU A 387 40.06 4.17 23.69
C LEU A 387 40.69 2.78 23.63
N GLY A 388 40.76 2.14 24.80
CA GLY A 388 41.42 0.86 25.04
C GLY A 388 40.70 -0.34 24.41
N SER A 389 41.53 -1.38 24.24
CA SER A 389 41.30 -2.68 23.61
C SER A 389 40.08 -3.47 24.08
N LEU A 390 39.46 -4.21 23.16
CA LEU A 390 39.37 -5.67 23.24
C LEU A 390 39.21 -6.26 21.83
N VAL A 391 40.18 -7.08 21.47
CA VAL A 391 40.34 -7.83 20.23
C VAL A 391 39.53 -9.13 20.30
N SER A 392 38.88 -9.50 19.20
CA SER A 392 38.73 -10.92 18.82
C SER A 392 38.79 -11.02 17.30
N ASP A 393 39.86 -11.66 16.83
CA ASP A 393 40.15 -12.02 15.45
C ASP A 393 39.04 -12.84 14.79
N LEU A 394 38.84 -12.62 13.49
CA LEU A 394 38.44 -13.65 12.51
C LEU A 394 38.60 -13.07 11.10
N GLU A 395 39.83 -13.16 10.55
CA GLU A 395 40.06 -13.12 9.11
C GLU A 395 39.59 -14.45 8.49
N MET A 396 38.84 -14.38 7.39
CA MET A 396 38.58 -15.52 6.51
C MET A 396 38.87 -15.10 5.06
N ASP A 397 40.02 -15.55 4.56
CA ASP A 397 40.37 -15.55 3.14
C ASP A 397 39.79 -16.83 2.49
N VAL A 398 39.05 -16.67 1.39
CA VAL A 398 38.47 -17.77 0.61
C VAL A 398 38.70 -17.58 -0.88
N HIS A 399 39.94 -17.34 -1.28
CA HIS A 399 40.42 -17.77 -2.61
C HIS A 399 40.59 -19.29 -2.66
N ARG A 400 39.49 -20.05 -2.81
CA ARG A 400 39.57 -21.49 -3.17
C ARG A 400 38.37 -21.94 -4.01
N ALA A 401 38.67 -22.50 -5.17
CA ALA A 401 37.71 -23.06 -6.11
C ALA A 401 36.99 -24.31 -5.55
N PRO A 402 35.69 -24.50 -5.84
CA PRO A 402 34.93 -25.66 -5.38
C PRO A 402 35.25 -26.91 -6.21
N ALA A 403 35.50 -28.02 -5.52
CA ALA A 403 35.64 -29.35 -6.10
C ALA A 403 34.34 -30.13 -5.92
N ILE A 404 33.47 -30.11 -6.94
CA ILE A 404 32.40 -31.11 -7.12
C ILE A 404 32.36 -31.51 -8.60
N PRO A 405 32.57 -32.79 -8.95
CA PRO A 405 32.63 -33.22 -10.34
C PRO A 405 31.24 -33.39 -10.97
N ALA A 406 31.16 -33.01 -12.26
CA ALA A 406 30.01 -33.20 -13.13
C ALA A 406 29.72 -34.69 -13.38
N TRP A 407 28.44 -35.08 -13.31
CA TRP A 407 27.95 -36.37 -13.81
C TRP A 407 26.87 -36.11 -14.86
N VAL A 408 27.17 -36.53 -16.08
CA VAL A 408 26.27 -36.58 -17.25
C VAL A 408 25.99 -38.05 -17.57
N ASP A 409 24.77 -38.29 -18.05
CA ASP A 409 24.18 -39.49 -18.68
C ASP A 409 23.60 -40.63 -17.83
N ARG A 410 22.26 -40.67 -17.76
CA ARG A 410 21.50 -41.85 -18.23
C ARG A 410 20.00 -41.57 -18.51
N ARG A 411 19.69 -41.62 -19.81
CA ARG A 411 18.51 -42.20 -20.50
C ARG A 411 17.14 -42.24 -19.78
N GLU A 412 16.21 -41.56 -20.42
CA GLU A 412 14.75 -41.69 -20.33
C GLU A 412 14.26 -43.13 -20.55
N ARG A 413 13.19 -43.50 -19.82
CA ARG A 413 12.21 -44.49 -20.25
C ARG A 413 10.81 -43.98 -19.94
N HIS A 414 10.09 -43.60 -20.98
CA HIS A 414 8.63 -43.56 -20.99
C HIS A 414 8.08 -44.97 -20.81
N LEU A 415 7.07 -45.16 -19.96
CA LEU A 415 5.99 -46.12 -20.15
C LEU A 415 4.83 -45.76 -19.23
N ALA A 416 3.67 -45.49 -19.84
CA ALA A 416 2.39 -45.32 -19.18
C ALA A 416 1.79 -46.69 -18.82
N ALA A 417 1.21 -46.81 -17.62
CA ALA A 417 0.28 -47.88 -17.29
C ALA A 417 -0.80 -47.38 -16.31
N ARG A 418 -2.07 -47.59 -16.69
CA ARG A 418 -3.27 -47.39 -15.87
C ARG A 418 -3.59 -48.67 -15.09
N VAL A 419 -3.90 -48.58 -13.79
CA VAL A 419 -4.81 -49.45 -13.00
C VAL A 419 -5.19 -48.64 -11.73
N ARG A 420 -6.41 -48.10 -11.58
CA ARG A 420 -7.63 -48.62 -10.91
C ARG A 420 -7.50 -49.06 -9.44
N ASP A 421 -8.22 -48.31 -8.60
CA ASP A 421 -8.80 -48.50 -7.24
C ASP A 421 -8.52 -49.77 -6.43
N LEU A 422 -8.25 -49.59 -5.12
CA LEU A 422 -9.01 -50.17 -3.99
C LEU A 422 -8.51 -49.68 -2.60
N VAL A 423 -9.47 -49.16 -1.82
CA VAL A 423 -9.73 -49.37 -0.37
C VAL A 423 -8.96 -48.58 0.70
N ALA A 424 -9.78 -47.93 1.54
CA ALA A 424 -9.47 -47.25 2.77
C ALA A 424 -9.14 -48.21 3.94
N ALA A 425 -8.30 -47.75 4.86
CA ALA A 425 -8.10 -48.38 6.16
C ALA A 425 -8.29 -47.33 7.29
N GLU A 426 -9.05 -47.75 8.30
CA GLU A 426 -9.44 -47.02 9.50
C GLU A 426 -8.33 -46.86 10.55
N LYS A 427 -8.61 -45.92 11.46
CA LYS A 427 -8.14 -45.66 12.83
C LYS A 427 -7.40 -46.80 13.57
N LEU A 428 -6.36 -46.39 14.29
CA LEU A 428 -5.89 -47.02 15.52
C LEU A 428 -5.91 -46.00 16.69
N LEU A 429 -6.79 -46.26 17.66
CA LEU A 429 -6.67 -45.96 19.09
C LEU A 429 -6.01 -47.22 19.72
N ALA A 430 -5.31 -47.27 20.84
CA ALA A 430 -4.91 -46.38 21.92
C ALA A 430 -3.72 -47.07 22.65
N HIS A 431 -3.02 -46.39 23.55
CA HIS A 431 -2.66 -46.93 24.88
C HIS A 431 -2.50 -45.77 25.90
N ALA A 432 -3.30 -45.89 26.95
CA ALA A 432 -3.43 -45.17 28.22
C ALA A 432 -2.13 -45.18 29.07
N ALA A 433 -1.96 -44.49 30.20
CA ALA A 433 -2.61 -43.41 30.97
C ALA A 433 -1.72 -43.13 32.20
N LEU A 434 -1.92 -41.98 32.87
CA LEU A 434 -1.79 -41.63 34.31
C LEU A 434 -1.57 -40.11 34.37
N GLY A 435 -2.35 -39.24 34.99
CA GLY A 435 -3.46 -39.37 35.95
C GLY A 435 -3.28 -38.28 37.02
N ALA A 436 -4.16 -37.27 37.06
CA ALA A 436 -4.53 -36.54 38.29
C ALA A 436 -5.78 -35.68 38.04
N HIS A 437 -6.74 -35.83 38.94
CA HIS A 437 -8.12 -35.36 38.90
C HIS A 437 -8.31 -34.00 39.57
N VAL A 438 -9.26 -33.20 39.05
CA VAL A 438 -10.20 -32.42 39.87
C VAL A 438 -11.58 -32.48 39.19
N ARG A 439 -12.61 -32.93 39.93
CA ARG A 439 -14.05 -32.93 39.60
C ARG A 439 -14.80 -32.23 40.74
N ILE A 440 -15.96 -31.66 40.40
CA ILE A 440 -17.22 -31.42 41.16
C ILE A 440 -17.80 -30.07 40.69
N ASP A 441 -19.08 -29.86 40.43
CA ASP A 441 -20.26 -30.67 40.09
C ASP A 441 -21.36 -29.63 39.75
N ALA A 442 -22.28 -29.95 38.84
CA ALA A 442 -23.31 -29.02 38.38
C ALA A 442 -24.68 -29.45 38.91
N GLU A 443 -25.32 -28.59 39.71
CA GLU A 443 -26.71 -28.79 40.12
C GLU A 443 -27.54 -27.48 40.04
N ARG A 444 -28.69 -27.60 39.34
CA ARG A 444 -29.96 -26.83 39.46
C ARG A 444 -29.93 -25.39 38.90
N VAL A 445 -30.81 -24.94 37.99
CA VAL A 445 -32.29 -24.92 37.99
C VAL A 445 -32.75 -24.79 36.52
N ALA A 446 -33.38 -25.81 35.92
CA ALA A 446 -34.81 -25.94 35.62
C ALA A 446 -35.48 -24.80 34.83
N VAL A 447 -35.78 -25.08 33.56
CA VAL A 447 -36.74 -24.39 32.67
C VAL A 447 -37.96 -25.30 32.52
N PRO A 448 -39.22 -24.82 32.53
CA PRO A 448 -40.35 -25.63 32.12
C PRO A 448 -40.64 -25.46 30.62
N ASP A 449 -41.11 -26.56 30.07
CA ASP A 449 -41.22 -26.87 28.66
C ASP A 449 -42.70 -27.26 28.36
N VAL A 450 -43.08 -27.18 27.07
CA VAL A 450 -44.20 -27.89 26.41
C VAL A 450 -45.66 -27.36 26.60
N ASP A 451 -46.34 -26.97 25.50
CA ASP A 451 -47.22 -27.93 24.79
C ASP A 451 -47.73 -27.49 23.39
N LEU A 452 -47.83 -28.49 22.52
CA LEU A 452 -48.31 -28.48 21.13
C LEU A 452 -49.76 -29.01 21.07
N ARG A 453 -50.64 -28.43 20.24
CA ARG A 453 -51.42 -29.13 19.17
C ARG A 453 -52.66 -28.36 18.64
N THR A 454 -52.77 -28.45 17.31
CA THR A 454 -53.89 -28.33 16.34
C THR A 454 -55.34 -28.64 16.81
N ARG A 455 -56.37 -27.91 16.31
CA ARG A 455 -57.24 -28.23 15.13
C ARG A 455 -58.54 -27.38 15.03
N LYS A 456 -58.83 -26.88 13.81
CA LYS A 456 -60.12 -26.71 13.06
C LYS A 456 -61.45 -26.32 13.76
N ARG A 457 -62.08 -25.24 13.24
CA ARG A 457 -63.48 -25.05 12.75
C ARG A 457 -63.56 -23.59 12.24
N GLY A 458 -64.23 -23.15 11.17
CA GLY A 458 -65.28 -23.74 10.33
C GLY A 458 -66.37 -22.69 10.05
N ALA A 459 -66.14 -21.84 9.04
CA ALA A 459 -67.08 -21.21 8.09
C ALA A 459 -68.32 -20.38 8.50
N ARG A 460 -68.64 -19.45 7.56
CA ARG A 460 -69.87 -18.65 7.30
C ARG A 460 -69.94 -17.31 8.04
N GLY A 461 -70.27 -16.17 7.43
CA GLY A 461 -70.74 -15.84 6.08
C GLY A 461 -71.69 -14.64 6.16
N ALA A 462 -71.73 -13.84 5.08
CA ALA A 462 -72.70 -12.78 4.75
C ALA A 462 -72.44 -11.34 5.26
N ASN A 463 -71.96 -10.51 4.30
CA ASN A 463 -72.32 -9.09 4.09
C ASN A 463 -73.81 -9.01 3.65
N PRO A 464 -74.53 -7.85 3.52
CA PRO A 464 -74.04 -6.58 2.92
C PRO A 464 -74.75 -5.26 3.35
N GLY A 465 -74.35 -4.13 2.74
CA GLY A 465 -75.13 -2.88 2.59
C GLY A 465 -74.28 -1.61 2.80
N HIS A 466 -73.78 -0.92 1.76
CA HIS A 466 -74.41 0.19 0.98
C HIS A 466 -74.93 1.35 1.86
N ALA A 467 -74.74 2.65 1.60
CA ALA A 467 -74.12 3.42 0.51
C ALA A 467 -74.05 4.93 0.92
N GLU A 468 -73.31 5.73 0.12
CA GLU A 468 -73.48 7.17 -0.16
C GLU A 468 -73.19 8.21 0.95
N GLY A 469 -72.60 9.39 0.70
CA GLY A 469 -72.16 10.05 -0.52
C GLY A 469 -72.09 11.58 -0.33
N HIS A 470 -71.15 12.24 -1.03
CA HIS A 470 -70.98 13.69 -1.31
C HIS A 470 -70.47 14.61 -0.17
N GLY A 471 -69.49 15.52 -0.32
CA GLY A 471 -69.09 16.45 -1.41
C GLY A 471 -69.41 17.89 -0.93
N GLN A 472 -68.64 18.98 -1.05
CA GLN A 472 -67.54 19.39 -1.94
C GLN A 472 -67.07 20.83 -1.53
N ARG A 473 -65.83 21.24 -1.90
CA ARG A 473 -65.31 22.63 -2.21
C ARG A 473 -65.09 23.62 -1.05
N HIS A 474 -64.13 24.56 -1.00
CA HIS A 474 -62.91 25.08 -1.70
C HIS A 474 -62.27 26.03 -0.62
N ALA A 475 -60.97 26.30 -0.43
CA ALA A 475 -59.94 26.88 -1.30
C ALA A 475 -58.56 26.88 -0.55
N GLY A 476 -57.43 26.88 -1.29
CA GLY A 476 -56.04 26.93 -0.77
C GLY A 476 -55.50 28.35 -0.50
N PRO A 477 -54.16 28.64 -0.54
CA PRO A 477 -53.02 27.75 -0.88
C PRO A 477 -51.75 27.85 0.03
N VAL A 478 -50.70 27.07 -0.33
CA VAL A 478 -49.24 27.13 0.00
C VAL A 478 -48.82 26.77 1.46
N VAL A 479 -47.76 26.03 1.82
CA VAL A 479 -46.47 25.60 1.23
C VAL A 479 -46.06 24.21 1.79
N THR A 480 -45.49 23.40 0.90
CA THR A 480 -44.67 22.17 0.99
C THR A 480 -43.57 22.12 2.07
N ASN A 481 -42.95 21.02 2.49
CA ASN A 481 -43.15 19.56 2.49
C ASN A 481 -41.95 19.05 3.33
N VAL A 482 -42.14 18.21 4.35
CA VAL A 482 -41.04 17.52 5.06
C VAL A 482 -41.13 16.04 4.64
N GLY A 483 -40.18 15.61 3.82
CA GLY A 483 -40.05 14.23 3.38
C GLY A 483 -39.20 13.42 4.35
N ALA A 484 -39.70 12.25 4.71
CA ALA A 484 -39.09 11.29 5.61
C ALA A 484 -37.79 10.70 5.05
N VAL A 485 -36.84 10.44 5.96
CA VAL A 485 -35.59 9.72 5.72
C VAL A 485 -35.86 8.23 5.96
N GLU A 486 -35.79 7.42 4.91
CA GLU A 486 -35.67 5.97 5.02
C GLU A 486 -34.19 5.58 5.12
N ALA A 487 -33.86 4.79 6.14
CA ALA A 487 -32.57 4.16 6.33
C ALA A 487 -32.50 2.88 5.50
N LEU A 488 -31.46 2.74 4.68
CA LEU A 488 -31.08 1.48 4.04
C LEU A 488 -29.71 1.05 4.58
N VAL A 489 -29.74 -0.01 5.37
CA VAL A 489 -28.61 -0.83 5.79
C VAL A 489 -28.50 -1.94 4.76
N ASP A 490 -27.38 -2.04 4.04
CA ASP A 490 -27.07 -3.20 3.20
C ASP A 490 -26.01 -4.08 3.87
N GLU A 491 -26.45 -5.24 4.34
CA GLU A 491 -25.61 -6.38 4.69
C GLU A 491 -25.15 -7.08 3.41
N VAL A 492 -23.83 -7.17 3.17
CA VAL A 492 -23.27 -8.13 2.22
C VAL A 492 -22.31 -9.05 2.97
N GLY A 493 -22.78 -10.26 3.25
CA GLY A 493 -22.03 -11.32 3.89
C GLY A 493 -20.91 -11.87 3.02
N THR A 494 -19.74 -12.01 3.62
CA THR A 494 -18.56 -12.72 3.09
C THR A 494 -18.84 -14.22 2.99
N PHE A 495 -18.87 -14.79 1.79
CA PHE A 495 -18.90 -16.25 1.60
C PHE A 495 -17.48 -16.82 1.45
N GLY A 496 -17.08 -17.65 2.42
CA GLY A 496 -15.85 -18.41 2.40
C GLY A 496 -15.95 -19.74 1.63
N LEU A 497 -14.85 -20.08 0.95
CA LEU A 497 -14.26 -21.41 0.72
C LEU A 497 -15.18 -22.65 0.72
N ARG A 498 -15.34 -23.27 -0.46
CA ARG A 498 -15.33 -24.75 -0.59
C ARG A 498 -14.62 -25.21 -1.87
N ARG A 499 -13.75 -26.21 -1.71
CA ARG A 499 -13.03 -26.94 -2.76
C ARG A 499 -13.98 -27.89 -3.53
N ARG A 500 -13.46 -28.27 -4.71
CA ARG A 500 -13.94 -29.18 -5.77
C ARG A 500 -14.47 -30.55 -5.30
N ASP A 501 -15.42 -31.08 -6.08
CA ASP A 501 -15.44 -32.48 -6.54
C ASP A 501 -16.12 -32.56 -7.93
N ASP A 502 -15.55 -33.42 -8.80
CA ASP A 502 -15.95 -33.70 -10.18
C ASP A 502 -17.12 -34.71 -10.26
N ALA A 503 -18.02 -34.56 -11.25
CA ALA A 503 -18.55 -35.69 -12.05
C ALA A 503 -19.44 -35.26 -13.23
N ARG A 504 -18.88 -35.42 -14.44
CA ARG A 504 -19.43 -36.05 -15.68
C ARG A 504 -20.93 -35.87 -16.04
N GLY A 505 -21.13 -35.53 -17.32
CA GLY A 505 -21.96 -36.37 -18.21
C GLY A 505 -23.07 -35.67 -19.01
N GLN A 506 -22.75 -35.35 -20.27
CA GLN A 506 -23.56 -35.46 -21.50
C GLN A 506 -25.10 -35.57 -21.46
N TRP A 507 -25.72 -34.71 -22.29
CA TRP A 507 -26.85 -34.93 -23.23
C TRP A 507 -28.15 -35.49 -22.61
N ASP A 508 -29.36 -34.94 -22.82
CA ASP A 508 -30.03 -34.75 -24.11
C ASP A 508 -31.42 -34.12 -23.85
N ARG A 509 -31.97 -33.40 -24.84
CA ARG A 509 -33.40 -33.08 -25.12
C ARG A 509 -34.24 -32.17 -24.21
N GLY A 510 -34.81 -31.16 -24.87
CA GLY A 510 -36.26 -31.16 -25.14
C GLY A 510 -37.09 -30.04 -24.51
N GLY A 511 -37.61 -29.18 -25.39
CA GLY A 511 -38.51 -28.05 -25.11
C GLY A 511 -39.63 -28.25 -24.09
N ALA A 512 -39.90 -27.17 -23.36
CA ALA A 512 -41.16 -26.41 -23.37
C ALA A 512 -40.93 -25.09 -22.63
#